data_AF-A0A839JZP1-F1
#
_entry.id   AF-A0A839JZP1-F1
#
_cell.length_a   1.000
_cell.length_b   1.000
_cell.length_c   1.000
_cell.angle_alpha   90.00
_cell.angle_beta   90.00
_cell.angle_gamma   90.00
#
_symmetry.space_group_name_H-M   'P 1'
#
loop_
_entity.id
_entity.type
_entity.pdbx_description
1 polymer ?
#
loop_
_entity_poly.entity_id
_entity_poly.type
_entity_poly.pdbx_seq_one_letter_code
_entity_poly.pdbx_strand_id
1 'polypeptide(L)'
;MIEQSLKYKSIKVKVDNLQVVYNLIFKNTLYSIECYKEDYDMDNNVNYCLIEDITDDEGEAETFLRMMAKGKVYPVHISAMAEDYF
;
A
#
# COMPACT_ATOMS: atom_id res chain seq x y z
N MET A 1 1.22 20.01 -20.23
CA MET A 1 1.08 18.70 -19.59
C MET A 1 0.73 18.98 -18.15
N ILE A 2 -0.44 18.55 -17.69
CA ILE A 2 -0.83 18.75 -16.29
C ILE A 2 -0.02 17.74 -15.50
N GLU A 3 0.98 18.20 -14.73
CA GLU A 3 1.53 17.41 -13.64
C GLU A 3 0.36 17.15 -12.68
N GLN A 4 -0.29 15.99 -12.84
CA GLN A 4 -1.10 15.44 -11.76
C GLN A 4 -0.12 15.28 -10.59
N SER A 5 -0.31 16.07 -9.53
CA SER A 5 0.51 15.91 -8.33
C SER A 5 0.27 14.50 -7.81
N LEU A 6 1.23 13.61 -7.99
CA LEU A 6 1.24 12.31 -7.32
C LEU A 6 1.31 12.62 -5.82
N LYS A 7 0.15 12.61 -5.15
CA LYS A 7 0.14 12.51 -3.69
C LYS A 7 0.62 11.10 -3.38
N TYR A 8 1.75 11.06 -2.69
CA TYR A 8 2.44 9.83 -2.34
C TYR A 8 2.71 9.85 -0.84
N LYS A 9 2.18 8.87 -0.11
CA LYS A 9 2.45 8.71 1.32
C LYS A 9 3.05 7.35 1.57
N SER A 10 4.19 7.31 2.26
CA SER A 10 4.91 6.07 2.54
C SER A 10 5.06 5.84 4.04
N ILE A 11 4.82 4.62 4.48
CA ILE A 11 5.07 4.15 5.84
C ILE A 11 6.01 2.96 5.76
N LYS A 12 7.10 3.02 6.52
CA LYS A 12 8.09 1.95 6.64
C LYS A 12 8.00 1.31 8.01
N VAL A 13 7.85 -0.01 8.07
CA VAL A 13 7.74 -0.77 9.32
C VAL A 13 8.70 -1.96 9.33
N LYS A 14 9.43 -2.13 10.43
CA LYS A 14 10.32 -3.27 10.64
C LYS A 14 9.56 -4.43 11.32
N VAL A 15 9.63 -5.61 10.73
CA VAL A 15 8.98 -6.86 11.19
C VAL A 15 10.06 -7.94 11.12
N ASP A 16 10.37 -8.66 12.20
CA ASP A 16 11.29 -9.82 12.19
C ASP A 16 12.57 -9.68 11.34
N ASN A 17 13.27 -8.54 11.48
CA ASN A 17 14.47 -8.13 10.72
C ASN A 17 14.29 -7.79 9.24
N LEU A 18 13.07 -7.86 8.72
CA LEU A 18 12.70 -7.43 7.38
C LEU A 18 11.96 -6.09 7.43
N GLN A 19 12.10 -5.31 6.37
CA GLN A 19 11.57 -3.96 6.26
C GLN A 19 10.40 -4.00 5.27
N VAL A 20 9.20 -3.72 5.74
CA VAL A 20 8.00 -3.66 4.91
C VAL A 20 7.69 -2.19 4.63
N VAL A 21 7.38 -1.87 3.39
CA VAL A 21 7.04 -0.54 2.91
C VAL A 21 5.60 -0.56 2.41
N TYR A 22 4.81 0.41 2.86
CA TYR A 22 3.43 0.63 2.43
C TYR A 22 3.35 2.01 1.79
N ASN A 23 2.84 2.09 0.57
CA ASN A 23 2.65 3.32 -0.16
C ASN A 23 1.19 3.52 -0.50
N LEU A 24 0.71 4.74 -0.29
CA LEU A 24 -0.56 5.23 -0.79
C LEU A 24 -0.28 6.15 -1.97
N ILE A 25 -0.89 5.84 -3.12
CA ILE A 25 -0.65 6.47 -4.41
C ILE A 25 -1.96 7.07 -4.89
N PHE A 26 -2.00 8.38 -5.11
CA PHE A 26 -3.15 9.03 -5.75
C PHE A 26 -2.93 9.19 -7.24
N LYS A 27 -3.83 8.64 -8.06
CA LYS A 27 -3.75 8.67 -9.53
C LYS A 27 -5.17 8.70 -10.09
N ASN A 28 -5.42 9.57 -11.08
CA ASN A 28 -6.70 9.63 -11.79
C ASN A 28 -7.93 9.66 -10.87
N THR A 29 -7.92 10.49 -9.82
CA THR A 29 -9.00 10.67 -8.83
C THR A 29 -9.21 9.51 -7.85
N LEU A 30 -8.46 8.42 -7.97
CA LEU A 30 -8.55 7.27 -7.07
C LEU A 30 -7.23 7.08 -6.32
N TYR A 31 -7.35 6.47 -5.14
CA TYR A 31 -6.24 6.02 -4.33
C TYR A 31 -5.96 4.55 -4.61
N SER A 32 -4.67 4.22 -4.62
CA SER A 32 -4.11 2.87 -4.81
C SER A 32 -3.13 2.59 -3.68
N ILE A 33 -2.93 1.31 -3.34
CA ILE A 33 -1.96 0.91 -2.32
C ILE A 33 -0.96 -0.08 -2.87
N GLU A 34 0.30 0.21 -2.61
CA GLU A 34 1.42 -0.67 -2.88
C GLU A 34 2.06 -1.11 -1.56
N CYS A 35 2.44 -2.38 -1.48
CA CYS A 35 3.12 -2.95 -0.32
C CYS A 35 4.22 -3.89 -0.79
N TYR A 36 5.43 -3.73 -0.25
CA TYR A 36 6.54 -4.62 -0.56
C TYR A 36 7.53 -4.80 0.58
N LYS A 37 8.33 -5.87 0.50
CA LYS A 37 9.50 -6.07 1.36
C LYS A 37 10.72 -5.40 0.72
N GLU A 38 11.32 -4.43 1.40
CA GLU A 38 12.54 -3.76 0.96
C GLU A 38 13.71 -4.76 0.93
N ASP A 39 14.57 -4.67 -0.08
CA ASP A 39 15.69 -5.58 -0.36
C ASP A 39 15.30 -7.01 -0.80
N TYR A 40 14.04 -7.24 -1.18
CA TYR A 40 13.58 -8.50 -1.76
C TYR A 40 13.22 -8.35 -3.24
N ASP A 41 13.25 -9.47 -3.94
CA ASP A 41 12.79 -9.57 -5.32
C ASP A 41 11.30 -9.25 -5.43
N MET A 42 10.97 -8.20 -6.18
CA MET A 42 9.62 -7.69 -6.39
C MET A 42 8.85 -8.47 -7.47
N ASP A 43 9.53 -9.27 -8.30
CA ASP A 43 8.86 -10.16 -9.26
C ASP A 43 8.15 -11.33 -8.57
N ASN A 44 8.47 -11.56 -7.29
CA ASN A 44 7.81 -12.55 -6.45
C ASN A 44 6.56 -11.97 -5.77
N ASN A 45 5.39 -12.55 -6.10
CA ASN A 45 4.08 -12.15 -5.56
C ASN A 45 3.94 -12.28 -4.02
N VAL A 46 4.85 -12.97 -3.33
CA VAL A 46 4.88 -13.04 -1.87
C VAL A 46 5.57 -11.81 -1.24
N ASN A 47 6.35 -11.09 -2.03
CA ASN A 47 7.16 -9.94 -1.60
C ASN A 47 6.60 -8.59 -2.05
N TYR A 48 5.65 -8.59 -2.98
CA TYR A 48 5.08 -7.38 -3.58
C TYR A 48 3.57 -7.55 -3.78
N CYS A 49 2.82 -6.49 -3.53
CA CYS A 49 1.40 -6.38 -3.85
C CYS A 49 1.09 -4.94 -4.24
N LEU A 50 0.35 -4.76 -5.33
CA LEU A 50 -0.23 -3.49 -5.73
C LEU A 50 -1.72 -3.70 -5.96
N ILE A 51 -2.52 -2.84 -5.36
CA ILE A 51 -3.96 -2.76 -5.59
C ILE A 51 -4.25 -1.37 -6.09
N GLU A 52 -4.77 -1.29 -7.30
CA GLU A 52 -5.15 -0.02 -7.92
C GLU A 52 -6.60 0.32 -7.62
N ASP A 53 -6.90 1.62 -7.59
CA ASP A 53 -8.25 2.16 -7.69
C ASP A 53 -9.21 1.70 -6.57
N ILE A 54 -8.74 1.67 -5.32
CA ILE A 54 -9.48 1.13 -4.16
C ILE A 54 -10.57 2.06 -3.62
N THR A 55 -10.36 3.38 -3.62
CA THR A 55 -11.34 4.37 -3.13
C THR A 55 -10.99 5.77 -3.64
N ASP A 56 -11.96 6.67 -3.77
CA ASP A 56 -11.75 8.11 -3.99
C ASP A 56 -11.65 8.93 -2.69
N ASP A 57 -11.96 8.31 -1.54
CA ASP A 57 -11.88 8.96 -0.22
C ASP A 57 -10.45 8.88 0.38
N GLU A 58 -9.80 10.05 0.49
CA GLU A 58 -8.45 10.17 1.07
C GLU A 58 -8.38 9.69 2.53
N GLY A 59 -9.43 9.94 3.32
CA GLY A 59 -9.51 9.57 4.72
C GLY A 59 -9.63 8.06 4.93
N GLU A 60 -10.45 7.39 4.13
CA GLU A 60 -10.54 5.93 4.14
C GLU A 60 -9.24 5.28 3.69
N ALA A 61 -8.65 5.78 2.60
CA ALA A 61 -7.40 5.26 2.07
C ALA A 61 -6.23 5.42 3.06
N GLU A 62 -6.14 6.58 3.72
CA GLU A 62 -5.16 6.81 4.79
C GLU A 62 -5.41 5.91 6.02
N THR A 63 -6.67 5.69 6.38
CA THR A 63 -7.04 4.84 7.52
C THR A 63 -6.62 3.40 7.26
N PHE A 64 -6.92 2.88 6.07
CA PHE A 64 -6.51 1.54 5.66
C PHE A 64 -4.98 1.40 5.62
N LEU A 65 -4.25 2.35 5.02
CA LEU A 65 -2.78 2.36 5.01
C LEU A 65 -2.20 2.26 6.43
N ARG A 66 -2.74 3.05 7.38
CA ARG A 66 -2.30 3.04 8.78
C ARG A 66 -2.64 1.73 9.47
N MET A 67 -3.80 1.13 9.17
CA MET A 67 -4.19 -0.18 9.69
C MET A 67 -3.23 -1.28 9.22
N MET A 68 -2.88 -1.31 7.93
CA MET A 68 -1.93 -2.28 7.38
C MET A 68 -0.55 -2.14 8.02
N ALA A 69 -0.04 -0.91 8.11
CA ALA A 69 1.26 -0.63 8.70
C ALA A 69 1.30 -0.97 10.20
N LYS A 70 0.27 -0.62 10.96
CA LYS A 70 0.17 -0.94 12.39
C LYS A 70 0.07 -2.45 12.62
N GLY A 71 -0.69 -3.15 11.76
CA GLY A 71 -0.85 -4.60 11.78
C GLY A 71 0.39 -5.35 11.28
N LYS A 72 1.39 -4.66 10.71
CA LYS A 72 2.58 -5.28 10.09
C LYS A 72 2.21 -6.30 9.02
N VAL A 73 1.16 -6.01 8.26
CA VAL A 73 0.60 -6.92 7.26
C VAL A 73 1.60 -7.15 6.14
N TYR A 74 1.87 -8.41 5.80
CA TYR A 74 2.75 -8.75 4.69
C TYR A 74 2.08 -8.53 3.33
N PRO A 75 2.84 -8.26 2.25
CA PRO A 75 2.30 -7.99 0.91
C PRO A 75 1.26 -9.01 0.43
N VAL A 76 1.52 -10.30 0.65
CA VAL A 76 0.65 -11.41 0.25
C VAL A 76 -0.77 -11.37 0.85
N HIS A 77 -0.98 -10.60 1.92
CA HIS A 77 -2.27 -10.48 2.60
C HIS A 77 -3.01 -9.19 2.27
N ILE A 78 -2.37 -8.23 1.59
CA ILE A 78 -2.95 -6.88 1.39
C ILE A 78 -4.22 -6.92 0.55
N SER A 79 -4.29 -7.78 -0.47
CA SER A 79 -5.50 -7.94 -1.30
C SER A 79 -6.70 -8.41 -0.49
N ALA A 80 -6.53 -9.46 0.31
CA ALA A 80 -7.59 -9.98 1.16
C ALA A 80 -8.05 -8.92 2.18
N MET A 81 -7.11 -8.18 2.78
CA MET A 81 -7.47 -7.11 3.71
C MET A 81 -8.25 -5.97 3.04
N ALA A 82 -7.92 -5.64 1.78
CA ALA A 82 -8.62 -4.62 1.02
C ALA A 82 -10.05 -5.06 0.66
N GLU A 83 -10.22 -6.31 0.21
CA GLU A 83 -11.53 -6.92 -0.06
C GLU A 83 -12.44 -6.96 1.18
N ASP A 84 -11.86 -7.13 2.37
CA ASP A 84 -12.62 -7.13 3.63
C ASP A 84 -12.99 -5.73 4.12
N TYR A 85 -12.27 -4.68 3.69
CA TYR A 85 -12.41 -3.33 4.22
C TYR A 85 -13.26 -2.39 3.33
N PHE A 86 -13.09 -2.45 2.01
CA PHE A 86 -13.76 -1.61 1.01
C PHE A 86 -14.93 -2.36 0.35
#